data_AF-A0A1Q4DGE4-F1
#
_entry.id   AF-A0A1Q4DGE4-F1
#
_cell.length_a   1.000
_cell.length_b   1.000
_cell.length_c   1.000
_cell.angle_alpha   90.00
_cell.angle_beta   90.00
_cell.angle_gamma   90.00
#
_symmetry.space_group_name_H-M   'P 1'
#
loop_
_entity.id
_entity.type
_entity.pdbx_description
1 polymer ?
#
loop_
_entity_poly.entity_id
_entity_poly.type
_entity_poly.pdbx_seq_one_letter_code
_entity_poly.pdbx_strand_id
1 'polypeptide(L)'
;MTHPGDTHNSVTDSWAFADAAVDTTARLRAPHPGLAFRAGRGISSRLYRREIEIRDGLVLLGPFYDRDLAGRAGQVAAGSTDPEIAVTVALIRGALRAHRAGQPVADPHPLPASGADTRTADLNWIIRVAAGFAAAEKTHGHLTAAEA
;
A
#
# COMPACT_ATOMS: atom_id res chain seq x y z
N MET A 1 0.74 -7.70 -43.23
CA MET A 1 -0.08 -6.48 -43.36
C MET A 1 -1.50 -6.88 -42.98
N THR A 2 -2.15 -6.46 -41.89
CA THR A 2 -1.96 -5.34 -40.96
C THR A 2 -2.70 -5.68 -39.63
N HIS A 3 -2.31 -5.02 -38.53
CA HIS A 3 -2.60 -5.29 -37.11
C HIS A 3 -4.08 -5.28 -36.63
N PRO A 4 -4.35 -5.87 -35.43
CA PRO A 4 -5.57 -5.71 -34.67
C PRO A 4 -5.50 -4.46 -33.76
N GLY A 5 -6.60 -3.76 -33.60
CA GLY A 5 -6.72 -2.67 -32.62
C GLY A 5 -8.17 -2.27 -32.45
N ASP A 6 -8.72 -2.56 -31.27
CA ASP A 6 -9.62 -1.65 -30.54
C ASP A 6 -10.12 -2.34 -29.27
N THR A 7 -9.31 -2.24 -28.20
CA THR A 7 -9.82 -2.29 -26.83
C THR A 7 -9.92 -0.85 -26.34
N HIS A 8 -11.12 -0.28 -26.40
CA HIS A 8 -11.49 0.96 -25.74
C HIS A 8 -11.37 0.76 -24.22
N ASN A 9 -10.22 1.14 -23.65
CA ASN A 9 -9.98 1.15 -22.21
C ASN A 9 -10.53 2.48 -21.65
N SER A 10 -11.73 2.45 -21.07
CA SER A 10 -12.42 3.65 -20.60
C SER A 10 -11.73 4.24 -19.36
N VAL A 11 -11.25 5.48 -19.50
CA VAL A 11 -10.62 6.36 -18.49
C VAL A 11 -11.55 6.68 -17.30
N THR A 12 -12.77 6.15 -17.27
CA THR A 12 -13.78 6.42 -16.24
C THR A 12 -13.62 5.54 -14.99
N ASP A 13 -13.08 4.33 -15.11
CA ASP A 13 -12.97 3.39 -13.98
C ASP A 13 -11.81 3.73 -13.03
N SER A 14 -10.83 4.52 -13.49
CA SER A 14 -9.72 4.99 -12.66
C SER A 14 -10.12 6.02 -11.61
N TRP A 15 -11.24 6.72 -11.78
CA TRP A 15 -11.66 7.80 -10.88
C TRP A 15 -12.42 7.30 -9.65
N ALA A 16 -13.18 6.20 -9.76
CA ALA A 16 -13.81 5.55 -8.60
C ALA A 16 -12.78 4.90 -7.66
N PHE A 17 -11.65 4.45 -8.21
CA PHE A 17 -10.54 3.85 -7.44
C PHE A 17 -9.76 4.90 -6.63
N ALA A 18 -9.64 6.13 -7.16
CA ALA A 18 -9.02 7.25 -6.47
C ALA A 18 -9.81 7.67 -5.23
N ASP A 19 -11.15 7.67 -5.28
CA ASP A 19 -12.00 8.00 -4.13
C ASP A 19 -11.95 6.93 -3.02
N ALA A 20 -11.85 5.64 -3.35
CA ALA A 20 -11.67 4.57 -2.36
C ALA A 20 -10.30 4.64 -1.65
N ALA A 21 -9.25 5.06 -2.37
CA ALA A 21 -7.94 5.33 -1.79
C ALA A 21 -7.97 6.57 -0.87
N VAL A 22 -8.79 7.57 -1.19
CA VAL A 22 -9.03 8.76 -0.35
C VAL A 22 -9.73 8.38 0.97
N ASP A 23 -10.71 7.45 0.97
CA ASP A 23 -11.38 7.00 2.21
C ASP A 23 -10.45 6.19 3.13
N THR A 24 -9.64 5.29 2.55
CA THR A 24 -8.63 4.49 3.29
C THR A 24 -7.59 5.40 3.96
N THR A 25 -7.26 6.50 3.31
CA THR A 25 -6.36 7.54 3.82
C THR A 25 -6.97 8.35 4.96
N ALA A 26 -8.25 8.72 4.86
CA ALA A 26 -8.96 9.47 5.89
C ALA A 26 -9.00 8.69 7.23
N ARG A 27 -9.09 7.36 7.16
CA ARG A 27 -9.03 6.45 8.32
C ARG A 27 -7.65 6.38 8.98
N LEU A 28 -6.57 6.56 8.22
CA LEU A 28 -5.20 6.69 8.78
C LEU A 28 -4.95 8.06 9.41
N ARG A 29 -5.69 9.09 8.98
CA ARG A 29 -5.52 10.48 9.44
C ARG A 29 -6.28 10.80 10.73
N ALA A 30 -7.45 10.19 10.94
CA ALA A 30 -8.32 10.49 12.09
C ALA A 30 -7.63 10.41 13.48
N PRO A 31 -6.64 9.53 13.73
CA PRO A 31 -5.92 9.49 15.01
C PRO A 31 -4.60 10.30 15.05
N HIS A 32 -4.10 10.87 13.95
CA HIS A 32 -2.71 11.38 13.87
C HIS A 32 -2.58 12.74 13.14
N PRO A 33 -2.88 13.87 13.80
CA PRO A 33 -2.89 15.20 13.20
C PRO A 33 -1.49 15.75 12.83
N GLY A 34 -0.40 15.17 13.35
CA GLY A 34 0.98 15.57 13.07
C GLY A 34 1.51 15.22 11.67
N LEU A 35 0.78 14.38 10.92
CA LEU A 35 1.17 13.91 9.58
C LEU A 35 0.80 14.89 8.44
N ALA A 36 0.21 16.04 8.75
CA ALA A 36 -0.32 16.96 7.75
C ALA A 36 0.63 18.15 7.48
N PHE A 37 1.47 18.06 6.45
CA PHE A 37 2.24 19.19 5.93
C PHE A 37 1.39 20.09 4.99
N ARG A 38 1.39 21.42 5.16
CA ARG A 38 0.73 22.43 4.26
C ARG A 38 1.77 22.95 3.25
N ALA A 39 1.59 22.90 1.91
CA ALA A 39 0.90 23.92 1.09
C ALA A 39 0.81 23.55 -0.44
N GLY A 40 -0.09 24.21 -1.19
CA GLY A 40 -0.08 24.34 -2.67
C GLY A 40 -1.22 23.65 -3.45
N ARG A 41 -2.07 24.40 -4.18
CA ARG A 41 -3.33 23.95 -4.84
C ARG A 41 -3.11 23.39 -6.26
N GLY A 42 -3.50 22.12 -6.46
CA GLY A 42 -3.62 21.43 -7.74
C GLY A 42 -3.89 19.93 -7.51
N ILE A 43 -4.59 19.23 -8.41
CA ILE A 43 -4.81 17.77 -8.28
C ILE A 43 -3.46 17.03 -8.30
N SER A 44 -2.53 17.51 -9.13
CA SER A 44 -1.14 17.01 -9.21
C SER A 44 -0.36 17.21 -7.91
N SER A 45 -0.53 18.35 -7.22
CA SER A 45 0.16 18.59 -5.94
C SER A 45 -0.39 17.72 -4.82
N ARG A 46 -1.68 17.38 -4.85
CA ARG A 46 -2.29 16.43 -3.89
C ARG A 46 -1.79 15.01 -4.11
N LEU A 47 -1.72 14.54 -5.35
CA LEU A 47 -1.21 13.21 -5.67
C LEU A 47 0.26 13.08 -5.30
N TYR A 48 1.08 14.07 -5.68
CA TYR A 48 2.51 14.07 -5.34
C TYR A 48 2.75 14.12 -3.83
N ARG A 49 1.98 14.93 -3.10
CA ARG A 49 2.05 14.93 -1.64
C ARG A 49 1.67 13.56 -1.07
N ARG A 50 0.60 12.95 -1.59
CA ARG A 50 0.14 11.65 -1.11
C ARG A 50 1.18 10.55 -1.33
N GLU A 51 1.82 10.57 -2.49
CA GLU A 51 2.95 9.71 -2.83
C GLU A 51 4.08 9.84 -1.78
N ILE A 52 4.50 11.08 -1.47
CA ILE A 52 5.53 11.33 -0.45
C ILE A 52 5.07 10.86 0.94
N GLU A 53 3.86 11.21 1.37
CA GLU A 53 3.34 10.79 2.68
C GLU A 53 3.32 9.27 2.86
N ILE A 54 2.98 8.53 1.80
CA ILE A 54 3.00 7.06 1.84
C ILE A 54 4.44 6.58 2.00
N ARG A 55 5.38 7.13 1.23
CA ARG A 55 6.81 6.78 1.32
C ARG A 55 7.39 7.06 2.69
N ASP A 56 7.12 8.23 3.24
CA ASP A 56 7.56 8.62 4.58
C ASP A 56 6.99 7.67 5.64
N GLY A 57 5.72 7.26 5.48
CA GLY A 57 5.09 6.25 6.31
C GLY A 57 5.79 4.89 6.24
N LEU A 58 6.16 4.44 5.03
CA LEU A 58 6.92 3.19 4.86
C LEU A 58 8.29 3.25 5.52
N VAL A 59 8.97 4.40 5.43
CA VAL A 59 10.26 4.65 6.10
C VAL A 59 10.13 4.63 7.61
N LEU A 60 9.10 5.29 8.16
CA LEU A 60 8.84 5.34 9.59
C LEU A 60 8.55 3.96 10.19
N LEU A 61 7.95 3.06 9.40
CA LEU A 61 7.72 1.68 9.78
C LEU A 61 8.97 0.79 9.71
N GLY A 62 10.10 1.30 9.20
CA GLY A 62 11.36 0.59 9.04
C GLY A 62 11.73 -0.34 10.21
N PRO A 63 11.78 0.14 11.46
CA PRO A 63 12.14 -0.67 12.62
C PRO A 63 11.16 -1.82 12.95
N PHE A 64 10.00 -1.88 12.31
CA PHE A 64 8.92 -2.82 12.61
C PHE A 64 8.70 -3.87 11.52
N TYR A 65 9.49 -3.86 10.44
CA TYR A 65 9.40 -4.91 9.43
C TYR A 65 10.08 -6.19 9.91
N ASP A 66 9.31 -7.27 10.02
CA ASP A 66 9.77 -8.57 10.52
C ASP A 66 10.23 -9.47 9.34
N ARG A 67 11.49 -9.91 9.37
CA ARG A 67 12.09 -10.79 8.36
C ARG A 67 11.44 -12.17 8.32
N ASP A 68 11.08 -12.72 9.47
CA ASP A 68 10.43 -14.03 9.54
C ASP A 68 9.00 -13.96 8.98
N LEU A 69 8.32 -12.83 9.21
CA LEU A 69 7.04 -12.55 8.59
C LEU A 69 7.16 -12.46 7.06
N ALA A 70 8.19 -11.81 6.53
CA ALA A 70 8.45 -11.77 5.08
C ALA A 70 8.60 -13.18 4.51
N GLY A 71 9.40 -14.04 5.17
CA GLY A 71 9.62 -15.42 4.75
C GLY A 71 8.34 -16.26 4.73
N ARG A 72 7.55 -16.21 5.81
CA ARG A 72 6.24 -16.89 5.88
C ARG A 72 5.26 -16.36 4.84
N ALA A 73 5.20 -15.04 4.66
CA ALA A 73 4.34 -14.43 3.66
C ALA A 73 4.75 -14.86 2.24
N GLY A 74 6.06 -14.98 1.96
CA GLY A 74 6.57 -15.44 0.67
C GLY A 74 6.15 -16.86 0.34
N GLN A 75 6.17 -17.76 1.33
CA GLN A 75 5.70 -19.14 1.16
C GLN A 75 4.20 -19.21 0.82
N VAL A 76 3.38 -18.41 1.50
CA VAL A 76 1.92 -18.33 1.24
C VAL A 76 1.64 -17.67 -0.12
N ALA A 77 2.40 -16.63 -0.46
CA ALA A 77 2.21 -15.83 -1.66
C ALA A 77 2.70 -16.53 -2.94
N ALA A 78 3.38 -17.67 -2.86
CA ALA A 78 3.92 -18.38 -4.02
C ALA A 78 2.87 -18.76 -5.08
N GLY A 79 1.59 -18.87 -4.70
CA GLY A 79 0.47 -19.10 -5.61
C GLY A 79 -0.34 -17.84 -5.99
N SER A 80 0.09 -16.66 -5.56
CA SER A 80 -0.59 -15.38 -5.83
C SER A 80 -0.28 -14.87 -7.24
N THR A 81 -1.23 -14.14 -7.83
CA THR A 81 -1.03 -13.39 -9.07
C THR A 81 0.09 -12.35 -8.96
N ASP A 82 0.28 -11.78 -7.77
CA ASP A 82 1.35 -10.82 -7.48
C ASP A 82 1.99 -11.13 -6.12
N PRO A 83 2.96 -12.07 -6.07
CA PRO A 83 3.55 -12.52 -4.81
C PRO A 83 4.29 -11.42 -4.07
N GLU A 84 5.00 -10.54 -4.78
CA GLU A 84 5.76 -9.44 -4.17
C GLU A 84 4.84 -8.43 -3.49
N ILE A 85 3.72 -8.08 -4.13
CA ILE A 85 2.73 -7.19 -3.53
C ILE A 85 2.06 -7.86 -2.33
N ALA A 86 1.75 -9.15 -2.39
CA ALA A 86 1.18 -9.88 -1.25
C ALA A 86 2.12 -9.89 -0.03
N VAL A 87 3.42 -10.15 -0.25
CA VAL A 87 4.45 -10.08 0.80
C VAL A 87 4.57 -8.66 1.36
N THR A 88 4.64 -7.65 0.49
CA THR A 88 4.73 -6.24 0.88
C THR A 88 3.54 -5.82 1.75
N VAL A 89 2.32 -6.21 1.35
CA VAL A 89 1.10 -5.93 2.13
C VAL A 89 1.15 -6.63 3.49
N ALA A 90 1.57 -7.89 3.55
CA ALA A 90 1.70 -8.62 4.81
C ALA A 90 2.71 -7.94 5.76
N LEU A 91 3.85 -7.49 5.22
CA LEU A 91 4.88 -6.75 5.96
C LEU A 91 4.35 -5.43 6.51
N ILE A 92 3.68 -4.61 5.69
CA ILE A 92 3.12 -3.33 6.14
C ILE A 92 2.08 -3.55 7.24
N ARG A 93 1.19 -4.54 7.09
CA ARG A 93 0.19 -4.87 8.11
C ARG A 93 0.83 -5.36 9.42
N GLY A 94 1.85 -6.19 9.32
CA GLY A 94 2.65 -6.64 10.47
C GLY A 94 3.32 -5.47 11.18
N ALA A 95 4.03 -4.63 10.44
CA ALA A 95 4.72 -3.47 10.95
C ALA A 95 3.77 -2.46 11.62
N LEU A 96 2.60 -2.22 11.05
CA LEU A 96 1.57 -1.37 11.67
C LEU A 96 1.08 -1.94 13.01
N ARG A 97 0.89 -3.26 13.12
CA ARG A 97 0.51 -3.89 14.40
C ARG A 97 1.63 -3.77 15.44
N ALA A 98 2.87 -4.07 15.05
CA ALA A 98 4.03 -3.98 15.92
C ALA A 98 4.31 -2.53 16.38
N HIS A 99 4.16 -1.55 15.47
CA HIS A 99 4.26 -0.12 15.80
C HIS A 99 3.21 0.31 16.83
N ARG A 100 1.95 -0.10 16.68
CA ARG A 100 0.90 0.18 17.69
C ARG A 100 1.18 -0.46 19.04
N ALA A 101 1.85 -1.62 19.05
CA ALA A 101 2.26 -2.30 20.26
C ALA A 101 3.58 -1.76 20.86
N GLY A 102 4.27 -0.84 20.17
CA GLY A 102 5.57 -0.32 20.60
C GLY A 102 6.69 -1.38 20.57
N GLN A 103 6.60 -2.37 19.69
CA GLN A 103 7.51 -3.52 19.63
C GLN A 103 8.35 -3.52 18.35
N PRO A 104 9.48 -2.79 18.29
CA PRO A 104 10.39 -2.87 17.16
C PRO A 104 11.05 -4.26 17.09
N VAL A 105 11.52 -4.63 15.89
CA VAL A 105 12.22 -5.89 15.61
C VAL A 105 13.73 -5.68 15.77
N ALA A 106 14.44 -6.66 16.32
CA ALA A 106 15.89 -6.57 16.56
C ALA A 106 16.72 -6.57 15.26
N ASP A 107 16.31 -7.36 14.25
CA ASP A 107 16.86 -7.35 12.89
C ASP A 107 15.74 -7.04 11.89
N PRO A 108 15.46 -5.76 11.61
CA PRO A 108 14.41 -5.39 10.69
C PRO A 108 14.66 -5.88 9.26
N HIS A 109 13.61 -6.37 8.61
CA HIS A 109 13.63 -6.61 7.18
C HIS A 109 13.86 -5.29 6.42
N PRO A 110 14.57 -5.30 5.28
CA PRO A 110 14.73 -4.12 4.44
C PRO A 110 13.39 -3.45 4.11
N LEU A 111 13.46 -2.12 3.95
CA LEU A 111 12.33 -1.30 3.52
C LEU A 111 11.72 -1.84 2.23
N PRO A 112 10.40 -2.10 2.19
CA PRO A 112 9.73 -2.43 0.94
C PRO A 112 9.90 -1.31 -0.07
N ALA A 113 10.44 -1.64 -1.24
CA ALA A 113 10.67 -0.70 -2.33
C ALA A 113 10.26 -1.33 -3.65
N SER A 114 9.87 -0.47 -4.60
CA SER A 114 9.43 -0.87 -5.95
C SER A 114 10.57 -1.38 -6.84
N GLY A 115 11.83 -1.05 -6.51
CA GLY A 115 12.98 -1.28 -7.39
C GLY A 115 12.90 -0.50 -8.71
N ALA A 116 11.99 0.47 -8.84
CA ALA A 116 11.70 1.14 -10.09
C ALA A 116 12.66 2.29 -10.40
N ASP A 117 13.15 2.35 -11.64
CA ASP A 117 14.01 3.42 -12.13
C ASP A 117 13.24 4.66 -12.61
N THR A 118 11.91 4.57 -12.65
CA THR A 118 11.04 5.68 -13.09
C THR A 118 9.95 5.94 -12.08
N ARG A 119 9.59 7.22 -11.96
CA ARG A 119 8.49 7.65 -11.09
C ARG A 119 7.15 7.01 -11.45
N THR A 120 6.88 6.78 -12.74
CA THR A 120 5.62 6.13 -13.16
C THR A 120 5.54 4.68 -12.72
N ALA A 121 6.63 3.91 -12.89
CA ALA A 121 6.66 2.52 -12.43
C ALA A 121 6.56 2.43 -10.90
N ASP A 122 7.20 3.37 -10.22
CA ASP A 122 7.15 3.50 -8.77
C ASP A 122 5.73 3.83 -8.24
N LEU A 123 5.04 4.78 -8.89
CA LEU A 123 3.63 5.09 -8.59
C LEU A 123 2.72 3.88 -8.85
N ASN A 124 2.92 3.15 -9.95
CA ASN A 124 2.16 1.94 -10.24
C ASN A 124 2.37 0.87 -9.16
N TRP A 125 3.58 0.74 -8.61
CA TRP A 125 3.83 -0.13 -7.47
C TRP A 125 3.07 0.34 -6.22
N ILE A 126 3.10 1.63 -5.88
CA ILE A 126 2.34 2.17 -4.73
C ILE A 126 0.84 1.88 -4.88
N ILE A 127 0.29 2.04 -6.09
CA ILE A 127 -1.12 1.77 -6.38
C ILE A 127 -1.45 0.29 -6.15
N ARG A 128 -0.60 -0.64 -6.63
CA ARG A 128 -0.80 -2.07 -6.42
C ARG A 128 -0.71 -2.45 -4.94
N VAL A 129 0.24 -1.89 -4.18
CA VAL A 129 0.35 -2.09 -2.72
C VAL A 129 -0.89 -1.58 -2.01
N ALA A 130 -1.37 -0.37 -2.34
CA ALA A 130 -2.56 0.21 -1.75
C ALA A 130 -3.82 -0.63 -2.04
N ALA A 131 -3.97 -1.12 -3.28
CA ALA A 131 -5.07 -2.00 -3.66
C ALA A 131 -5.03 -3.34 -2.90
N GLY A 132 -3.86 -3.98 -2.83
CA GLY A 132 -3.68 -5.21 -2.07
C GLY A 132 -3.95 -5.04 -0.57
N PHE A 133 -3.53 -3.90 0.00
CA PHE A 133 -3.80 -3.56 1.39
C PHE A 133 -5.31 -3.42 1.66
N ALA A 134 -6.02 -2.65 0.82
CA ALA A 134 -7.45 -2.45 0.96
C ALA A 134 -8.24 -3.78 0.82
N ALA A 135 -7.86 -4.64 -0.13
CA ALA A 135 -8.46 -5.95 -0.29
C ALA A 135 -8.25 -6.86 0.94
N ALA A 136 -7.06 -6.81 1.53
CA ALA A 136 -6.70 -7.61 2.70
C ALA A 136 -7.42 -7.12 3.98
N GLU A 137 -7.67 -5.82 4.11
CA GLU A 137 -8.50 -5.25 5.19
C GLU A 137 -9.97 -5.64 5.06
N LYS A 138 -10.54 -5.57 3.85
CA LYS A 138 -11.91 -6.02 3.59
C LYS A 138 -12.09 -7.49 3.96
N THR A 139 -11.16 -8.35 3.54
CA THR A 139 -11.19 -9.79 3.85
C THR A 139 -11.14 -10.03 5.36
N HIS A 140 -10.28 -9.30 6.08
CA HIS A 140 -10.19 -9.42 7.53
C HIS A 140 -11.49 -9.00 8.23
N GLY A 141 -12.12 -7.89 7.79
CA GLY A 141 -13.40 -7.44 8.34
C GLY A 141 -14.55 -8.43 8.13
N HIS A 142 -14.59 -9.11 6.97
CA HIS A 142 -15.57 -10.15 6.69
C HIS A 142 -15.39 -11.38 7.59
N LEU A 143 -14.15 -11.80 7.84
CA LEU A 143 -13.86 -12.92 8.75
C LEU A 143 -14.29 -12.60 10.18
N THR A 144 -13.96 -11.40 10.68
CA THR A 144 -14.36 -10.98 12.04
C THR A 144 -15.87 -10.85 12.21
N ALA A 145 -16.61 -10.50 11.15
CA ALA A 145 -18.06 -10.40 11.18
C ALA A 145 -18.77 -11.76 11.11
N ALA A 146 -18.10 -12.80 10.61
CA ALA A 146 -18.64 -14.16 10.55
C ALA A 146 -18.43 -14.95 11.86
N GLU A 147 -17.54 -14.48 12.74
CA GLU A 147 -17.20 -15.11 14.03
C GLU A 147 -17.98 -14.53 15.23
N ALA A 148 -18.76 -13.46 15.02
CA ALA A 148 -19.54 -12.76 16.06
C ALA A 148 -21.04 -13.11 15.97
#